data_AF-A0A432RQU0-F1
#
_entry.id   AF-A0A432RQU0-F1
#
_cell.length_a   1.000
_cell.length_b   1.000
_cell.length_c   1.000
_cell.angle_alpha   90.00
_cell.angle_beta   90.00
_cell.angle_gamma   90.00
#
_symmetry.space_group_name_H-M   'P 1'
#
loop_
_entity.id
_entity.type
_entity.pdbx_description
1 polymer ?
#
loop_
_entity_poly.entity_id
_entity_poly.type
_entity_poly.pdbx_seq_one_letter_code
_entity_poly.pdbx_strand_id
1 'polypeptide(L)'
;VKMHHFKLFLDKVSPGRWDSLRPVKDIEVKATGLVRIKIEEASVKMRAEGAIDDDEDFDWPVWAGVLPLEKQWQAPQQNADQSKEYPLPTAPNAK
;
A
#
# COMPACT_ATOMS: atom_id res chain seq x y z
N VAL A 1 -2.36 20.20 14.24
CA VAL A 1 -2.16 18.75 14.54
C VAL A 1 -2.80 17.85 13.48
N LYS A 2 -4.12 17.90 13.27
CA LYS A 2 -4.83 17.02 12.31
C LYS A 2 -4.33 17.13 10.86
N MET A 3 -4.15 18.37 10.38
CA MET A 3 -3.61 18.66 9.04
C MET A 3 -2.23 18.03 8.80
N HIS A 4 -1.36 18.06 9.82
CA HIS A 4 -0.03 17.45 9.73
C HIS A 4 -0.11 15.93 9.52
N HIS A 5 -1.03 15.25 10.24
CA HIS A 5 -1.24 13.81 10.04
C HIS A 5 -1.87 13.48 8.69
N PHE A 6 -2.71 14.35 8.13
CA PHE A 6 -3.21 14.17 6.76
C PHE A 6 -2.09 14.24 5.72
N LYS A 7 -1.16 15.20 5.86
CA LYS A 7 0.03 15.28 5.00
C LYS A 7 0.87 14.01 5.13
N LEU A 8 1.19 13.57 6.35
CA LEU A 8 1.96 12.35 6.59
C LEU A 8 1.28 11.09 6.01
N PHE A 9 -0.04 10.98 6.12
CA PHE A 9 -0.79 9.88 5.53
C PHE A 9 -0.72 9.92 4.01
N LEU A 10 -0.98 11.07 3.40
CA LEU A 10 -0.94 11.21 1.95
C LEU A 10 0.46 10.94 1.40
N ASP A 11 1.51 11.43 2.04
CA ASP A 11 2.89 11.20 1.63
C ASP A 11 3.30 9.72 1.69
N LYS A 12 2.65 8.90 2.54
CA LYS A 12 2.84 7.43 2.52
C LYS A 12 2.15 6.76 1.34
N VAL A 13 1.02 7.29 0.87
CA VAL A 13 0.18 6.67 -0.18
C VAL A 13 0.54 7.21 -1.57
N SER A 14 0.94 8.48 -1.67
CA SER A 14 1.38 9.15 -2.88
C SER A 14 2.46 10.18 -2.50
N PRO A 15 3.73 9.76 -2.46
CA PRO A 15 4.84 10.60 -2.02
C PRO A 15 4.90 11.94 -2.75
N GLY A 16 5.01 13.03 -1.99
CA GLY A 16 5.13 14.40 -2.52
C GLY A 16 3.84 14.99 -3.09
N ARG A 17 2.71 14.26 -3.02
CA ARG A 17 1.45 14.70 -3.64
C ARG A 17 0.79 15.86 -2.92
N TRP A 18 1.00 16.01 -1.60
CA TRP A 18 0.31 17.01 -0.79
C TRP A 18 0.43 18.42 -1.35
N ASP A 19 1.65 18.83 -1.72
CA ASP A 19 1.95 20.19 -2.14
C ASP A 19 1.43 20.50 -3.57
N SER A 20 1.04 19.48 -4.36
CA SER A 20 0.41 19.66 -5.67
C SER A 20 -1.13 19.75 -5.63
N LEU A 21 -1.75 19.45 -4.49
CA LEU A 21 -3.20 19.50 -4.34
C LEU A 21 -3.66 20.93 -4.04
N ARG A 22 -4.95 21.20 -4.27
CA ARG A 22 -5.54 22.45 -3.79
C ARG A 22 -5.40 22.54 -2.26
N PRO A 23 -5.32 23.75 -1.70
CA PRO A 23 -5.36 23.93 -0.25
C PRO A 23 -6.58 23.24 0.38
N VAL A 24 -6.35 22.59 1.52
CA VAL A 24 -7.40 21.95 2.31
C VAL A 24 -8.27 23.02 2.95
N LYS A 25 -9.59 22.81 2.91
CA LYS A 25 -10.59 23.70 3.51
C LYS A 25 -10.89 23.28 4.94
N ASP A 26 -11.24 24.24 5.78
CA ASP A 26 -11.58 23.97 7.19
C ASP A 26 -12.72 22.98 7.38
N ILE A 27 -13.71 22.99 6.47
CA ILE A 27 -14.83 22.04 6.52
C ILE A 27 -14.38 20.59 6.33
N GLU A 28 -13.35 20.35 5.51
CA GLU A 28 -12.80 19.02 5.26
C GLU A 28 -12.09 18.51 6.53
N VAL A 29 -11.32 19.38 7.18
CA VAL A 29 -10.67 19.06 8.45
C VAL A 29 -11.67 18.74 9.55
N LYS A 30 -12.79 19.48 9.62
CA LYS A 30 -13.86 19.25 10.59
C LYS A 30 -14.61 17.94 10.33
N ALA A 31 -14.90 17.64 9.06
CA ALA A 31 -15.68 16.46 8.66
C ALA A 31 -14.93 15.13 8.78
N THR A 32 -13.60 15.11 8.67
CA THR A 32 -12.82 13.85 8.66
C THR A 32 -12.39 13.44 10.07
N GLY A 33 -12.80 12.29 10.62
CA GLY A 33 -12.25 11.79 11.90
C GLY A 33 -10.75 11.41 11.79
N LEU A 34 -9.97 11.59 12.87
CA LEU A 34 -8.60 11.08 12.95
C LEU A 34 -8.41 10.32 14.26
N VAL A 35 -8.01 9.05 14.16
CA VAL A 35 -7.71 8.19 15.31
C VAL A 35 -6.24 7.79 15.24
N ARG A 36 -5.59 7.72 16.40
CA ARG A 36 -4.23 7.22 16.55
C ARG A 36 -4.24 6.12 17.60
N ILE A 37 -3.70 4.96 17.23
CA ILE A 37 -3.47 3.86 18.15
C ILE A 37 -1.96 3.73 18.30
N LYS A 38 -1.48 3.73 19.54
CA LYS A 38 -0.08 3.41 19.84
C LYS A 38 0.05 1.89 19.79
N ILE A 39 1.00 1.40 19.01
CA ILE A 39 1.36 -0.02 19.02
C ILE A 39 2.26 -0.21 20.25
N GLU A 40 1.70 -0.78 21.31
CA GLU A 40 2.46 -1.14 22.52
C GLU A 40 3.03 -2.55 22.42
N GLU A 41 2.29 -3.43 21.76
CA GLU A 41 2.68 -4.81 21.48
C GLU A 41 2.24 -5.18 20.06
N ALA A 42 3.05 -5.99 19.38
CA ALA A 42 2.72 -6.58 18.10
C ALA A 42 3.40 -7.96 17.97
N SER A 43 2.68 -8.94 17.42
CA SER A 43 3.22 -10.24 17.03
C SER A 43 3.08 -10.42 15.52
N VAL A 44 4.13 -10.89 14.86
CA VAL A 44 4.13 -11.16 13.41
C VAL A 44 4.63 -12.57 13.15
N LYS A 45 4.01 -13.29 12.21
CA LYS A 45 4.49 -14.57 11.70
C LYS A 45 4.77 -14.42 10.20
N MET A 46 5.96 -14.87 9.78
CA MET A 46 6.33 -14.94 8.37
C MET A 46 6.73 -16.36 8.02
N ARG A 47 6.43 -16.78 6.79
CA ARG A 47 6.92 -18.02 6.19
C ARG A 47 7.30 -17.70 4.75
N ALA A 48 8.57 -17.82 4.43
CA ALA A 48 9.14 -17.58 3.12
C ALA A 48 10.05 -18.76 2.75
N GLU A 49 9.49 -19.96 2.88
CA GLU A 49 10.18 -21.23 2.67
C GLU A 49 9.42 -22.06 1.62
N GLY A 50 10.08 -23.08 1.09
CA GLY A 50 9.51 -24.00 0.10
C GLY A 50 8.41 -24.92 0.65
N ALA A 51 8.00 -25.87 -0.19
CA ALA A 51 7.28 -27.04 0.31
C ALA A 51 8.16 -27.77 1.34
N ILE A 52 7.54 -28.25 2.42
CA ILE A 52 8.17 -29.08 3.45
C ILE A 52 7.31 -30.32 3.48
N ASP A 53 7.86 -31.42 2.98
CA ASP A 53 7.20 -32.71 2.88
C ASP A 53 7.84 -33.68 3.87
N ASP A 54 7.09 -34.69 4.30
CA ASP A 54 7.61 -35.76 5.15
C ASP A 54 8.43 -36.76 4.31
N ASP A 55 9.40 -37.45 4.93
CA ASP A 55 10.34 -38.35 4.22
C ASP A 55 9.64 -39.44 3.37
N GLU A 56 8.43 -39.87 3.78
CA GLU A 56 7.64 -40.90 3.11
C GLU A 56 7.04 -40.42 1.77
N ASP A 57 6.95 -39.11 1.55
CA ASP A 57 6.27 -38.51 0.39
C ASP A 57 7.21 -38.16 -0.78
N PHE A 58 8.54 -38.21 -0.58
CA PHE A 58 9.51 -37.75 -1.58
C PHE A 58 9.46 -38.47 -2.93
N ASP A 59 9.09 -39.75 -2.93
CA ASP A 59 9.01 -40.57 -4.15
C ASP A 59 7.63 -40.52 -4.82
N TRP A 60 6.65 -39.83 -4.21
CA TRP A 60 5.31 -39.74 -4.78
C TRP A 60 5.33 -38.87 -6.05
N PRO A 61 4.79 -39.34 -7.19
CA PRO A 61 4.93 -38.65 -8.48
C PRO A 61 3.96 -37.48 -8.63
N VAL A 62 4.13 -36.44 -7.81
CA VAL A 62 3.36 -35.19 -7.80
C VAL A 62 4.28 -33.97 -7.79
N TRP A 63 3.80 -32.83 -8.25
CA TRP A 63 4.53 -31.57 -8.15
C TRP A 63 4.36 -30.95 -6.75
N ALA A 64 5.47 -30.51 -6.15
CA ALA A 64 5.50 -29.71 -4.93
C ALA A 64 6.39 -28.48 -5.13
N GLY A 65 5.99 -27.33 -4.59
CA GLY A 65 6.75 -26.10 -4.76
C GLY A 65 5.99 -24.84 -4.35
N VAL A 66 6.53 -23.69 -4.73
CA VAL A 66 5.95 -22.37 -4.46
C VAL A 66 5.53 -21.74 -5.77
N LEU A 67 4.33 -21.16 -5.80
CA LEU A 67 3.88 -20.22 -6.83
C LEU A 67 4.01 -18.80 -6.27
N PRO A 68 5.04 -18.03 -6.64
CA PRO A 68 5.22 -16.68 -6.12
C PRO A 68 4.11 -15.74 -6.58
N LEU A 69 3.65 -14.88 -5.69
CA LEU A 69 2.71 -13.79 -6.01
C LEU A 69 3.41 -12.45 -5.80
N GLU A 70 3.53 -11.68 -6.87
CA GLU A 70 4.05 -10.32 -6.82
C GLU A 70 2.91 -9.30 -6.90
N LYS A 71 2.98 -8.27 -6.05
CA LYS A 71 2.08 -7.11 -6.13
C LYS A 71 2.77 -6.03 -6.96
N GLN A 72 2.11 -5.59 -8.03
CA GLN A 72 2.60 -4.53 -8.91
C GLN A 72 1.51 -3.49 -9.17
N TRP A 73 1.92 -2.23 -9.32
CA TRP A 73 1.06 -1.16 -9.79
C TRP A 73 0.84 -1.32 -11.30
N GLN A 74 -0.41 -1.20 -11.74
CA GLN A 74 -0.74 -1.17 -13.15
C GLN A 74 -0.56 0.25 -13.72
N ALA A 75 -0.64 0.38 -15.05
CA ALA A 75 -0.61 1.67 -15.71
C ALA A 75 -1.70 2.62 -15.17
N PRO A 76 -1.40 3.90 -14.93
CA PRO A 76 -2.37 4.86 -14.42
C PRO A 76 -3.48 5.08 -15.45
N GLN A 77 -4.70 5.23 -14.95
CA GLN A 77 -5.88 5.52 -15.76
C GLN A 77 -6.34 6.94 -15.45
N GLN A 78 -6.26 7.82 -16.45
CA GLN A 78 -6.69 9.20 -16.31
C GLN A 78 -8.22 9.28 -16.30
N ASN A 79 -8.78 10.17 -15.48
CA ASN A 79 -10.22 10.39 -15.45
C ASN A 79 -10.71 10.93 -16.80
N ALA A 80 -11.87 10.45 -17.26
CA ALA A 80 -12.44 10.82 -18.56
C ALA A 80 -12.81 12.32 -18.68
N ASP A 81 -13.04 13.01 -17.56
CA ASP A 81 -13.34 14.44 -17.50
C ASP A 81 -12.09 15.34 -17.55
N GLN A 82 -10.89 14.74 -17.49
CA GLN A 82 -9.62 15.44 -17.52
C GLN A 82 -9.08 15.48 -18.96
N SER A 83 -9.19 16.62 -19.62
CA SER A 83 -8.77 16.80 -21.03
C SER A 83 -7.29 17.17 -21.22
N LYS A 84 -6.56 17.44 -20.14
CA LYS A 84 -5.16 17.86 -20.17
C LYS A 84 -4.26 16.81 -19.52
N GLU A 85 -3.03 16.71 -19.99
CA GLU A 85 -2.01 15.89 -19.34
C GLU A 85 -1.47 16.60 -18.09
N TYR A 86 -1.23 15.82 -17.03
CA TYR A 86 -0.60 16.29 -15.80
C TYR A 86 0.46 15.29 -15.36
N PRO A 87 1.48 15.74 -14.61
CA PRO A 87 2.45 14.83 -14.01
C PRO A 87 1.76 13.73 -13.21
N LEU A 88 2.15 12.49 -13.49
CA LEU A 88 1.63 11.32 -12.80
C LEU A 88 2.05 11.33 -11.33
N PRO A 89 1.19 10.84 -10.42
CA PRO A 89 1.58 10.66 -9.04
C PRO A 89 2.71 9.63 -8.94
N THR A 90 3.59 9.81 -7.95
CA THR A 90 4.57 8.78 -7.60
C THR A 90 3.84 7.66 -6.87
N ALA A 91 4.03 6.42 -7.32
CA ALA A 91 3.50 5.25 -6.63
C ALA A 91 4.20 5.08 -5.27
N PRO A 92 3.50 4.63 -4.22
CA PRO A 92 4.15 4.44 -2.93
C PRO A 92 5.12 3.27 -3.00
N ASN A 93 6.19 3.36 -2.22
CA ASN A 93 7.15 2.29 -2.06
C ASN A 93 6.56 1.20 -1.17
N ALA A 94 5.73 0.33 -1.75
CA ALA A 94 5.23 -0.86 -1.10
C ALA A 94 6.34 -1.93 -1.14
N LYS A 95 7.34 -1.78 -0.27
CA LYS A 95 8.15 -2.94 0.13
C LYS A 95 7.34 -3.79 1.10
#